data_AF-A0A7Y3GR08-F1
#
_entry.id   AF-A0A7Y3GR08-F1
#
_cell.length_a   1.000
_cell.length_b   1.000
_cell.length_c   1.000
_cell.angle_alpha   90.00
_cell.angle_beta   90.00
_cell.angle_gamma   90.00
#
_symmetry.space_group_name_H-M   'P 1'
#
loop_
_entity.id
_entity.type
_entity.pdbx_description
1 polymer ?
#
loop_
_entity_poly.entity_id
_entity_poly.type
_entity_poly.pdbx_seq_one_letter_code
_entity_poly.pdbx_strand_id
1 'polypeptide(L)'
;MKLFLRLLFLCFCFSISAQEQNGTFTITPPAFDEDEEITITVSGVVPSVWGVSDVYLWAWRLDQNGNYVADSPTNGVWTSSNEIQKMTDNGNGTFSYTLTPTDFYGATGIGQMGMLVKAKDGTGDKKTQDHVVTVGRVAIEFSEPTEETVILQSGSNQNITAIIKSGGSTTVMGTFEVFYNDVSVATGTCGFPNCVTSINNITQSGTVRFVGTPPNSTDTGEGSFDIIIEPTVIEEALPNGLVDGINYGPDDTKATLVLTAPGKEFVQVAASWNNYNPSNSDVMKRDPNTGKYWLEITNLTPNTIETYQYWVYDTNPIADSPVIVKTADPYSTLVLSPFDDPFIPATTFPNLPAYPDGQQREVTVLETGQAAYPWQVTNFDKPKEEDLIIYELLVRDFDADRNYQDIIDRIDYFKNLNVNAIELMPVMEFEGNE
;
A
#
# COMPACT_ATOMS: atom_id res chain seq x y z
N MET A 1 72.21 31.23 -46.75
CA MET A 1 71.08 32.10 -47.14
C MET A 1 70.03 31.25 -47.85
N LYS A 2 68.83 31.15 -47.25
CA LYS A 2 67.54 30.82 -47.90
C LYS A 2 67.40 29.42 -48.56
N LEU A 3 67.28 28.34 -47.79
CA LEU A 3 66.38 27.23 -48.22
C LEU A 3 65.98 26.22 -47.13
N PHE A 4 66.62 26.21 -45.95
CA PHE A 4 66.25 25.25 -44.88
C PHE A 4 65.30 25.82 -43.81
N LEU A 5 64.90 27.10 -43.95
CA LEU A 5 63.98 27.80 -43.04
C LEU A 5 62.63 28.09 -43.71
N ARG A 6 62.16 27.19 -44.58
CA ARG A 6 60.82 27.22 -45.19
C ARG A 6 60.02 25.93 -45.01
N LEU A 7 60.59 24.90 -44.39
CA LEU A 7 59.86 23.67 -44.03
C LEU A 7 59.43 23.63 -42.56
N LEU A 8 59.75 24.67 -41.78
CA LEU A 8 59.39 24.79 -40.36
C LEU A 8 58.29 25.85 -40.11
N PHE A 9 57.58 26.27 -41.17
CA PHE A 9 56.48 27.24 -41.11
C PHE A 9 55.26 26.78 -41.93
N LEU A 10 55.04 25.45 -41.95
CA LEU A 10 53.83 24.82 -42.48
C LEU A 10 53.38 23.66 -41.57
N CYS A 11 53.50 23.86 -40.26
CA CYS A 11 52.90 22.99 -39.25
C CYS A 11 52.12 23.86 -38.25
N PHE A 12 51.46 24.90 -38.78
CA PHE A 12 50.53 25.73 -38.04
C PHE A 12 49.12 25.25 -38.37
N CYS A 13 48.44 24.75 -37.35
CA CYS A 13 46.98 24.65 -37.24
C CYS A 13 46.25 23.74 -38.25
N PHE A 14 46.22 22.45 -37.94
CA PHE A 14 44.95 21.73 -37.93
C PHE A 14 44.85 20.98 -36.60
N SER A 15 44.55 21.74 -35.53
CA SER A 15 43.80 21.16 -34.43
C SER A 15 42.42 20.88 -35.02
N ILE A 16 42.21 19.65 -35.48
CA ILE A 16 40.87 19.18 -35.81
C ILE A 16 40.12 19.29 -34.49
N SER A 17 39.27 20.31 -34.35
CA SER A 17 38.35 20.41 -33.23
C SER A 17 37.56 19.12 -33.20
N ALA A 18 37.74 18.31 -32.16
CA ALA A 18 36.87 17.18 -31.92
C ALA A 18 35.44 17.74 -31.86
N GLN A 19 34.58 17.32 -32.79
CA GLN A 19 33.19 17.79 -32.87
C GLN A 19 32.30 17.11 -31.83
N GLU A 20 32.82 16.09 -31.14
CA GLU A 20 32.14 15.44 -30.04
C GLU A 20 32.16 16.34 -28.78
N GLN A 21 30.99 16.52 -28.17
CA GLN A 21 30.83 17.30 -26.93
C GLN A 21 30.37 16.38 -25.80
N ASN A 22 30.88 16.56 -24.58
CA ASN A 22 30.39 15.77 -23.45
C ASN A 22 29.10 16.38 -22.89
N GLY A 23 27.96 15.69 -23.09
CA GLY A 23 26.67 16.07 -22.53
C GLY A 23 26.48 15.51 -21.12
N THR A 24 25.86 16.25 -20.21
CA THR A 24 25.40 15.72 -18.92
C THR A 24 23.90 15.48 -19.00
N PHE A 25 23.49 14.22 -18.86
CA PHE A 25 22.10 13.78 -18.96
C PHE A 25 21.49 13.68 -17.57
N THR A 26 20.23 14.11 -17.46
CA THR A 26 19.39 13.97 -16.27
C THR A 26 18.00 13.55 -16.72
N ILE A 27 17.35 12.67 -15.98
CA ILE A 27 16.01 12.16 -16.31
C ILE A 27 15.08 12.44 -15.14
N THR A 28 13.86 12.87 -15.42
CA THR A 28 12.83 13.15 -14.42
C THR A 28 11.54 12.41 -14.79
N PRO A 29 10.99 11.56 -13.90
CA PRO A 29 11.61 11.10 -12.65
C PRO A 29 12.90 10.29 -12.90
N PRO A 30 13.84 10.23 -11.93
CA PRO A 30 15.12 9.55 -12.12
C PRO A 30 15.01 8.03 -12.22
N ALA A 31 13.95 7.44 -11.65
CA ALA A 31 13.56 6.04 -11.81
C ALA A 31 12.11 5.97 -12.28
N PHE A 32 11.86 5.12 -13.26
CA PHE A 32 10.58 5.06 -13.98
C PHE A 32 10.36 3.68 -14.60
N ASP A 33 9.09 3.33 -14.81
CA ASP A 33 8.68 2.15 -15.57
C ASP A 33 8.44 2.51 -17.06
N GLU A 34 8.35 1.50 -17.92
CA GLU A 34 8.33 1.72 -19.38
C GLU A 34 7.10 2.47 -19.91
N ASP A 35 6.02 2.53 -19.12
CA ASP A 35 4.76 3.20 -19.41
C ASP A 35 4.61 4.57 -18.72
N GLU A 36 5.64 5.03 -18.02
CA GLU A 36 5.65 6.36 -17.39
C GLU A 36 6.27 7.42 -18.32
N GLU A 37 5.68 8.61 -18.33
CA GLU A 37 6.25 9.75 -19.05
C GLU A 37 7.50 10.25 -18.31
N ILE A 38 8.59 10.41 -19.05
CA ILE A 38 9.86 10.94 -18.57
C ILE A 38 10.28 12.18 -19.36
N THR A 39 11.07 13.03 -18.72
CA THR A 39 11.77 14.13 -19.38
C THR A 39 13.27 13.95 -19.28
N ILE A 40 13.92 13.82 -20.43
CA ILE A 40 15.38 13.79 -20.58
C ILE A 40 15.85 15.24 -20.73
N THR A 41 16.74 15.69 -19.85
CA THR A 41 17.38 17.00 -19.92
C THR A 41 18.88 16.86 -20.06
N VAL A 42 19.46 17.58 -21.03
CA VAL A 42 20.89 17.53 -21.35
C VAL A 42 21.52 18.91 -21.27
N SER A 43 22.62 19.02 -20.52
CA SER A 43 23.47 20.21 -20.48
C SER A 43 24.86 19.96 -21.08
N GLY A 44 25.64 21.01 -21.34
CA GLY A 44 27.02 20.86 -21.84
C GLY A 44 27.11 20.71 -23.37
N VAL A 45 26.00 20.83 -24.08
CA VAL A 45 25.94 20.84 -25.54
C VAL A 45 25.83 22.28 -26.02
N VAL A 46 26.77 22.71 -26.87
CA VAL A 46 26.79 24.04 -27.49
C VAL A 46 26.52 23.89 -28.99
N PRO A 47 25.28 24.08 -29.48
CA PRO A 47 24.91 23.79 -30.87
C PRO A 47 25.68 24.64 -31.91
N SER A 48 26.09 25.86 -31.52
CA SER A 48 26.85 26.76 -32.39
C SER A 48 28.24 26.22 -32.77
N VAL A 49 28.84 25.34 -31.95
CA VAL A 49 30.08 24.62 -32.29
C VAL A 49 29.87 23.70 -33.49
N TRP A 50 28.66 23.17 -33.66
CA TRP A 50 28.27 22.34 -34.80
C TRP A 50 27.75 23.16 -36.00
N GLY A 51 27.64 24.48 -35.84
CA GLY A 51 27.09 25.41 -36.83
C GLY A 51 25.56 25.36 -36.93
N VAL A 52 24.87 24.91 -35.89
CA VAL A 52 23.39 24.79 -35.85
C VAL A 52 22.82 25.51 -34.62
N SER A 53 21.51 25.73 -34.59
CA SER A 53 20.78 26.22 -33.41
C SER A 53 20.04 25.10 -32.68
N ASP A 54 19.60 24.08 -33.41
CA ASP A 54 18.76 23.00 -32.90
C ASP A 54 19.57 21.71 -32.72
N VAL A 55 19.19 20.93 -31.71
CA VAL A 55 19.74 19.60 -31.44
C VAL A 55 18.62 18.57 -31.34
N TYR A 56 18.98 17.32 -31.56
CA TYR A 56 18.06 16.21 -31.73
C TYR A 56 18.49 15.05 -30.85
N LEU A 57 17.51 14.40 -30.22
CA LEU A 57 17.73 13.15 -29.53
C LEU A 57 17.93 12.05 -30.58
N TRP A 58 18.92 11.21 -30.38
CA TRP A 58 19.09 9.96 -31.12
C TRP A 58 19.08 8.84 -30.10
N ALA A 59 18.12 7.93 -30.20
CA ALA A 59 17.86 6.95 -29.16
C ALA A 59 17.71 5.53 -29.72
N TRP A 60 17.99 4.53 -28.89
CA TRP A 60 17.83 3.11 -29.17
C TRP A 60 17.44 2.37 -27.90
N ARG A 61 16.78 1.23 -28.04
CA ARG A 61 16.42 0.37 -26.92
C ARG A 61 17.31 -0.86 -26.85
N LEU A 62 17.57 -1.28 -25.62
CA LEU A 62 18.23 -2.54 -25.30
C LEU A 62 17.26 -3.47 -24.57
N ASP A 63 17.49 -4.77 -24.70
CA ASP A 63 16.77 -5.77 -23.93
C ASP A 63 17.23 -5.78 -22.46
N GLN A 64 16.62 -6.63 -21.66
CA GLN A 64 16.91 -6.78 -20.22
C GLN A 64 18.36 -7.26 -19.94
N ASN A 65 19.07 -7.76 -20.95
CA ASN A 65 20.47 -8.19 -20.85
C ASN A 65 21.44 -7.12 -21.35
N GLY A 66 20.94 -5.93 -21.72
CA GLY A 66 21.75 -4.86 -22.30
C GLY A 66 22.18 -5.13 -23.74
N ASN A 67 21.52 -6.05 -24.46
CA ASN A 67 21.78 -6.23 -25.89
C ASN A 67 21.00 -5.21 -26.70
N TYR A 68 21.63 -4.63 -27.71
CA TYR A 68 20.95 -3.78 -28.68
C TYR A 68 19.80 -4.52 -29.36
N VAL A 69 18.61 -3.89 -29.40
CA VAL A 69 17.44 -4.45 -30.08
C VAL A 69 17.09 -3.64 -31.32
N ALA A 70 16.86 -2.33 -31.17
CA ALA A 70 16.47 -1.46 -32.27
C ALA A 70 16.68 0.02 -31.94
N ASP A 71 16.93 0.83 -32.96
CA ASP A 71 16.84 2.28 -32.90
C ASP A 71 15.39 2.73 -32.68
N SER A 72 15.20 3.94 -32.14
CA SER A 72 13.89 4.58 -32.11
C SER A 72 13.32 4.70 -33.53
N PRO A 73 12.05 4.31 -33.76
CA PRO A 73 11.43 4.34 -35.09
C PRO A 73 11.34 5.77 -35.65
N THR A 74 11.48 6.79 -34.81
CA THR A 74 11.36 8.20 -35.19
C THR A 74 12.70 8.92 -35.31
N ASN A 75 13.85 8.26 -35.15
CA ASN A 75 15.18 8.89 -35.29
C ASN A 75 15.38 9.63 -36.63
N GLY A 76 14.86 9.06 -37.73
CA GLY A 76 15.15 9.52 -39.09
C GLY A 76 16.43 8.86 -39.63
N VAL A 77 17.32 9.64 -40.25
CA VAL A 77 18.62 9.15 -40.73
C VAL A 77 19.76 9.98 -40.15
N TRP A 78 20.97 9.41 -40.07
CA TRP A 78 22.12 10.09 -39.42
C TRP A 78 22.39 11.49 -39.97
N THR A 79 22.26 11.69 -41.28
CA THR A 79 22.47 12.97 -41.98
C THR A 79 21.26 13.90 -41.95
N SER A 80 20.12 13.45 -41.44
CA SER A 80 18.89 14.25 -41.31
C SER A 80 17.97 13.62 -40.27
N SER A 81 18.19 13.97 -38.99
CA SER A 81 17.28 13.61 -37.90
C SER A 81 15.86 14.09 -38.19
N ASN A 82 14.87 13.32 -37.73
CA ASN A 82 13.46 13.70 -37.83
C ASN A 82 13.15 14.90 -36.93
N GLU A 83 12.28 15.81 -37.37
CA GLU A 83 11.83 16.97 -36.57
C GLU A 83 11.11 16.56 -35.29
N ILE A 84 10.48 15.39 -35.25
CA ILE A 84 9.85 14.88 -34.02
C ILE A 84 10.88 14.70 -32.91
N GLN A 85 12.15 14.40 -33.24
CA GLN A 85 13.23 14.19 -32.28
C GLN A 85 13.94 15.48 -31.87
N LYS A 86 13.47 16.64 -32.33
CA LYS A 86 14.05 17.93 -31.96
C LYS A 86 13.84 18.17 -30.47
N MET A 87 14.93 18.43 -29.76
CA MET A 87 14.86 18.79 -28.35
C MET A 87 14.43 20.25 -28.18
N THR A 88 13.72 20.52 -27.09
CA THR A 88 13.30 21.88 -26.72
C THR A 88 14.47 22.60 -26.04
N ASP A 89 14.85 23.77 -26.54
CA ASP A 89 15.81 24.67 -25.86
C ASP A 89 15.13 25.34 -24.66
N ASN A 90 15.66 25.12 -23.46
CA ASN A 90 15.09 25.67 -22.23
C ASN A 90 15.57 27.11 -21.94
N GLY A 91 16.43 27.69 -22.78
CA GLY A 91 16.91 29.07 -22.67
C GLY A 91 17.95 29.32 -21.57
N ASN A 92 18.37 28.27 -20.88
CA ASN A 92 19.39 28.28 -19.81
C ASN A 92 20.64 27.45 -20.15
N GLY A 93 20.79 27.06 -21.43
CA GLY A 93 21.89 26.20 -21.89
C GLY A 93 21.64 24.70 -21.73
N THR A 94 20.39 24.29 -21.47
CA THR A 94 19.97 22.88 -21.49
C THR A 94 18.90 22.63 -22.54
N PHE A 95 18.82 21.37 -22.97
CA PHE A 95 17.82 20.89 -23.94
C PHE A 95 17.01 19.76 -23.32
N SER A 96 15.70 19.77 -23.54
CA SER A 96 14.77 18.77 -22.99
C SER A 96 14.03 17.98 -24.08
N TYR A 97 13.71 16.73 -23.78
CA TYR A 97 12.85 15.88 -24.59
C TYR A 97 11.97 15.00 -23.69
N THR A 98 10.66 15.06 -23.89
CA THR A 98 9.68 14.31 -23.09
C THR A 98 9.15 13.13 -23.91
N LEU A 99 9.09 11.96 -23.29
CA LEU A 99 8.62 10.73 -23.92
C LEU A 99 8.06 9.74 -22.90
N THR A 100 7.20 8.85 -23.37
CA THR A 100 6.87 7.60 -22.67
C THR A 100 7.60 6.47 -23.40
N PRO A 101 8.44 5.64 -22.73
CA PRO A 101 9.28 4.66 -23.42
C PRO A 101 8.51 3.70 -24.33
N THR A 102 7.39 3.14 -23.85
CA THR A 102 6.55 2.23 -24.64
C THR A 102 6.03 2.87 -25.92
N ASP A 103 5.48 4.08 -25.83
CA ASP A 103 4.96 4.83 -26.98
C ASP A 103 6.08 5.26 -27.94
N PHE A 104 7.21 5.72 -27.39
CA PHE A 104 8.34 6.24 -28.15
C PHE A 104 9.04 5.17 -28.98
N TYR A 105 9.16 3.95 -28.44
CA TYR A 105 9.73 2.82 -29.19
C TYR A 105 8.68 1.95 -29.88
N GLY A 106 7.38 2.10 -29.54
CA GLY A 106 6.31 1.23 -30.00
C GLY A 106 6.52 -0.23 -29.57
N ALA A 107 7.04 -0.45 -28.37
CA ALA A 107 7.44 -1.76 -27.87
C ALA A 107 7.36 -1.85 -26.33
N THR A 108 7.24 -3.06 -25.81
CA THR A 108 7.32 -3.38 -24.38
C THR A 108 8.55 -4.25 -24.09
N GLY A 109 8.83 -4.51 -22.80
CA GLY A 109 10.02 -5.25 -22.38
C GLY A 109 11.32 -4.50 -22.64
N ILE A 110 11.27 -3.17 -22.52
CA ILE A 110 12.45 -2.30 -22.65
C ILE A 110 13.27 -2.43 -21.36
N GLY A 111 14.47 -2.99 -21.44
CA GLY A 111 15.35 -3.12 -20.27
C GLY A 111 16.17 -1.86 -20.01
N GLN A 112 16.67 -1.26 -21.09
CA GLN A 112 17.43 -0.01 -21.03
C GLN A 112 17.16 0.86 -22.27
N MET A 113 17.35 2.16 -22.13
CA MET A 113 17.39 3.12 -23.23
C MET A 113 18.80 3.65 -23.37
N GLY A 114 19.36 3.52 -24.57
CA GLY A 114 20.55 4.25 -24.97
C GLY A 114 20.16 5.51 -25.75
N MET A 115 20.90 6.59 -25.54
CA MET A 115 20.63 7.88 -26.15
C MET A 115 21.89 8.72 -26.31
N LEU A 116 21.86 9.64 -27.27
CA LEU A 116 22.82 10.72 -27.42
C LEU A 116 22.13 11.96 -28.01
N VAL A 117 22.78 13.12 -27.91
CA VAL A 117 22.31 14.36 -28.52
C VAL A 117 23.19 14.70 -29.72
N LYS A 118 22.59 15.06 -30.86
CA LYS A 118 23.32 15.40 -32.08
C LYS A 118 22.76 16.59 -32.84
N ALA A 119 23.56 17.13 -33.74
CA ALA A 119 23.06 18.03 -34.78
C ALA A 119 22.12 17.29 -35.76
N LYS A 120 21.30 18.05 -36.51
CA LYS A 120 20.38 17.48 -37.51
C LYS A 120 21.11 16.58 -38.52
N ASP A 121 22.22 17.06 -39.06
CA ASP A 121 23.20 16.25 -39.80
C ASP A 121 24.37 15.91 -38.87
N GLY A 122 24.48 14.64 -38.51
CA GLY A 122 25.53 14.13 -37.62
C GLY A 122 26.89 13.92 -38.28
N THR A 123 27.04 14.23 -39.58
CA THR A 123 28.30 14.07 -40.31
C THR A 123 29.46 14.80 -39.62
N GLY A 124 30.58 14.10 -39.44
CA GLY A 124 31.76 14.64 -38.74
C GLY A 124 31.71 14.47 -37.22
N ASP A 125 30.83 13.60 -36.70
CA ASP A 125 30.64 13.32 -35.27
C ASP A 125 30.17 14.54 -34.46
N LYS A 126 29.19 15.27 -35.01
CA LYS A 126 28.49 16.38 -34.34
C LYS A 126 27.48 15.85 -33.33
N LYS A 127 27.99 15.20 -32.28
CA LYS A 127 27.20 14.46 -31.30
C LYS A 127 27.79 14.53 -29.89
N THR A 128 27.03 14.02 -28.93
CA THR A 128 27.55 13.66 -27.61
C THR A 128 28.01 12.21 -27.56
N GLN A 129 28.64 11.86 -26.44
CA GLN A 129 28.82 10.48 -26.05
C GLN A 129 27.47 9.78 -25.83
N ASP A 130 27.48 8.46 -25.89
CA ASP A 130 26.34 7.61 -25.59
C ASP A 130 26.03 7.66 -24.08
N HIS A 131 24.74 7.70 -23.74
CA HIS A 131 24.22 7.61 -22.39
C HIS A 131 23.19 6.49 -22.33
N VAL A 132 23.33 5.59 -21.36
CA VAL A 132 22.40 4.47 -21.18
C VAL A 132 21.75 4.59 -19.81
N VAL A 133 20.43 4.43 -19.76
CA VAL A 133 19.63 4.40 -18.54
C VAL A 133 18.80 3.14 -18.49
N THR A 134 18.63 2.58 -17.29
CA THR A 134 17.77 1.43 -17.03
C THR A 134 16.30 1.85 -17.02
N VAL A 135 15.41 1.01 -17.56
CA VAL A 135 13.96 1.22 -17.54
C VAL A 135 13.32 0.17 -16.64
N GLY A 136 12.60 0.60 -15.61
CA GLY A 136 12.00 -0.24 -14.59
C GLY A 136 12.55 0.06 -13.20
N ARG A 137 11.66 0.26 -12.22
CA ARG A 137 12.03 0.53 -10.83
C ARG A 137 12.72 -0.67 -10.19
N VAL A 138 13.56 -0.40 -9.19
CA VAL A 138 14.10 -1.46 -8.34
C VAL A 138 13.01 -1.87 -7.35
N ALA A 139 12.67 -3.16 -7.33
CA ALA A 139 11.70 -3.72 -6.39
C ALA A 139 12.28 -4.91 -5.67
N ILE A 140 11.81 -5.16 -4.45
CA ILE A 140 12.19 -6.31 -3.64
C ILE A 140 11.00 -7.24 -3.54
N GLU A 141 11.24 -8.53 -3.77
CA GLU A 141 10.24 -9.57 -3.57
C GLU A 141 10.80 -10.59 -2.59
N PHE A 142 10.06 -10.84 -1.51
CA PHE A 142 10.42 -11.85 -0.52
C PHE A 142 9.92 -13.22 -0.98
N SER A 143 10.76 -14.23 -0.83
CA SER A 143 10.36 -15.64 -0.85
C SER A 143 10.35 -16.26 0.55
N GLU A 144 10.99 -15.58 1.52
CA GLU A 144 10.93 -15.91 2.95
C GLU A 144 11.16 -14.62 3.76
N PRO A 145 10.22 -14.21 4.63
CA PRO A 145 8.87 -14.76 4.78
C PRO A 145 8.00 -14.52 3.54
N THR A 146 6.94 -15.32 3.36
CA THR A 146 5.93 -15.11 2.32
C THR A 146 4.79 -14.21 2.78
N GLU A 147 4.62 -14.08 4.09
CA GLU A 147 3.61 -13.25 4.73
C GLU A 147 4.17 -11.86 5.05
N GLU A 148 3.32 -10.83 4.98
CA GLU A 148 3.68 -9.46 5.39
C GLU A 148 3.85 -9.31 6.91
N THR A 149 3.43 -10.30 7.69
CA THR A 149 3.59 -10.34 9.14
C THR A 149 4.07 -11.72 9.57
N VAL A 150 5.09 -11.75 10.43
CA VAL A 150 5.61 -12.99 11.02
C VAL A 150 5.46 -12.94 12.53
N ILE A 151 4.85 -13.98 13.11
CA ILE A 151 4.72 -14.14 14.55
C ILE A 151 5.86 -15.03 15.05
N LEU A 152 6.63 -14.55 16.01
CA LEU A 152 7.79 -15.25 16.56
C LEU A 152 7.75 -15.28 18.09
N GLN A 153 8.27 -16.37 18.64
CA GLN A 153 8.62 -16.42 20.07
C GLN A 153 9.81 -15.51 20.36
N SER A 154 9.84 -14.90 21.54
CA SER A 154 10.96 -14.05 21.96
C SER A 154 12.27 -14.85 21.99
N GLY A 155 13.32 -14.30 21.36
CA GLY A 155 14.63 -14.93 21.20
C GLY A 155 14.79 -15.76 19.91
N SER A 156 13.73 -15.91 19.11
CA SER A 156 13.81 -16.56 17.79
C SER A 156 14.67 -15.76 16.79
N ASN A 157 15.09 -16.45 15.73
CA ASN A 157 15.73 -15.84 14.57
C ASN A 157 14.73 -15.77 13.40
N GLN A 158 14.89 -14.79 12.53
CA GLN A 158 14.15 -14.68 11.26
C GLN A 158 15.11 -14.82 10.09
N ASN A 159 14.89 -15.81 9.23
CA ASN A 159 15.58 -15.89 7.95
C ASN A 159 14.91 -14.97 6.93
N ILE A 160 15.71 -14.40 6.04
CA ILE A 160 15.21 -13.54 4.98
C ILE A 160 15.80 -14.02 3.67
N THR A 161 14.93 -14.40 2.74
CA THR A 161 15.27 -14.70 1.35
C THR A 161 14.47 -13.76 0.46
N ALA A 162 15.16 -12.97 -0.35
CA ALA A 162 14.54 -12.02 -1.26
C ALA A 162 15.27 -12.00 -2.63
N ILE A 163 14.59 -11.47 -3.64
CA ILE A 163 15.19 -11.17 -4.94
C ILE A 163 15.07 -9.67 -5.24
N ILE A 164 16.06 -9.14 -5.96
CA ILE A 164 16.03 -7.77 -6.48
C ILE A 164 15.52 -7.83 -7.92
N LYS A 165 14.46 -7.08 -8.22
CA LYS A 165 13.96 -6.84 -9.57
C LYS A 165 14.44 -5.47 -10.03
N SER A 166 14.88 -5.35 -11.28
CA SER A 166 15.29 -4.06 -11.87
C SER A 166 15.38 -4.21 -13.38
N GLY A 167 15.11 -3.15 -14.15
CA GLY A 167 15.32 -3.18 -15.60
C GLY A 167 14.39 -4.13 -16.34
N GLY A 168 13.20 -4.41 -15.79
CA GLY A 168 12.30 -5.47 -16.27
C GLY A 168 12.77 -6.90 -16.01
N SER A 169 13.98 -7.10 -15.48
CA SER A 169 14.46 -8.43 -15.05
C SER A 169 13.78 -8.85 -13.74
N THR A 170 13.36 -10.11 -13.68
CA THR A 170 12.75 -10.71 -12.49
C THR A 170 13.77 -11.00 -11.38
N THR A 171 15.06 -11.06 -11.70
CA THR A 171 16.14 -11.21 -10.71
C THR A 171 17.42 -10.56 -11.22
N VAL A 172 18.08 -9.78 -10.37
CA VAL A 172 19.43 -9.27 -10.57
C VAL A 172 20.27 -9.54 -9.33
N MET A 173 21.58 -9.76 -9.52
CA MET A 173 22.53 -9.71 -8.40
C MET A 173 22.57 -8.30 -7.82
N GLY A 174 23.23 -8.09 -6.68
CA GLY A 174 23.31 -6.76 -6.09
C GLY A 174 23.88 -6.76 -4.69
N THR A 175 23.73 -5.64 -4.01
CA THR A 175 23.95 -5.53 -2.56
C THR A 175 22.63 -5.33 -1.84
N PHE A 176 22.61 -5.67 -0.55
CA PHE A 176 21.46 -5.39 0.28
C PHE A 176 21.87 -4.83 1.65
N GLU A 177 20.95 -4.10 2.25
CA GLU A 177 20.98 -3.69 3.66
C GLU A 177 19.62 -3.96 4.28
N VAL A 178 19.61 -4.58 5.46
CA VAL A 178 18.40 -4.88 6.23
C VAL A 178 18.39 -4.02 7.47
N PHE A 179 17.27 -3.34 7.68
CA PHE A 179 16.99 -2.56 8.86
C PHE A 179 15.92 -3.25 9.69
N TYR A 180 16.07 -3.20 11.01
CA TYR A 180 15.05 -3.60 11.96
C TYR A 180 14.77 -2.45 12.92
N ASN A 181 13.54 -1.93 12.92
CA ASN A 181 13.17 -0.70 13.63
C ASN A 181 14.15 0.45 13.32
N ASP A 182 14.39 0.68 12.03
CA ASP A 182 15.31 1.70 11.48
C ASP A 182 16.79 1.55 11.84
N VAL A 183 17.18 0.46 12.50
CA VAL A 183 18.58 0.14 12.79
C VAL A 183 19.10 -0.87 11.78
N SER A 184 20.22 -0.55 11.11
CA SER A 184 20.90 -1.49 10.22
C SER A 184 21.38 -2.72 11.00
N VAL A 185 20.85 -3.90 10.65
CA VAL A 185 21.13 -5.18 11.34
C VAL A 185 21.90 -6.16 10.47
N ALA A 186 21.84 -6.02 9.14
CA ALA A 186 22.62 -6.85 8.22
C ALA A 186 22.94 -6.09 6.93
N THR A 187 24.11 -6.36 6.36
CA THR A 187 24.49 -5.93 5.01
C THR A 187 25.10 -7.11 4.27
N GLY A 188 25.00 -7.12 2.94
CA GLY A 188 25.57 -8.21 2.16
C GLY A 188 25.50 -8.02 0.65
N THR A 189 25.90 -9.08 -0.05
CA THR A 189 25.78 -9.20 -1.50
C THR A 189 24.82 -10.34 -1.81
N CYS A 190 24.00 -10.18 -2.84
CA CYS A 190 23.08 -11.21 -3.28
C CYS A 190 23.81 -12.25 -4.13
N GLY A 191 23.54 -13.53 -3.86
CA GLY A 191 23.81 -14.58 -4.82
C GLY A 191 22.84 -14.52 -5.99
N PHE A 192 23.04 -15.36 -7.00
CA PHE A 192 22.03 -15.58 -8.04
C PHE A 192 21.25 -16.86 -7.72
N PRO A 193 19.91 -16.84 -7.64
CA PRO A 193 19.02 -15.67 -7.83
C PRO A 193 18.71 -14.87 -6.56
N ASN A 194 19.16 -15.33 -5.38
CA ASN A 194 18.64 -14.85 -4.08
C ASN A 194 19.66 -14.04 -3.27
N CYS A 195 19.14 -13.02 -2.58
CA CYS A 195 19.74 -12.42 -1.40
C CYS A 195 19.28 -13.22 -0.17
N VAL A 196 20.23 -13.70 0.64
CA VAL A 196 19.91 -14.49 1.85
C VAL A 196 20.61 -13.87 3.05
N THR A 197 19.87 -13.67 4.14
CA THR A 197 20.40 -13.21 5.43
C THR A 197 19.51 -13.67 6.57
N SER A 198 19.88 -13.34 7.82
CA SER A 198 19.03 -13.56 8.99
C SER A 198 19.17 -12.45 10.02
N ILE A 199 18.10 -12.21 10.76
CA ILE A 199 18.09 -11.40 11.98
C ILE A 199 18.02 -12.38 13.15
N ASN A 200 18.96 -12.28 14.09
CA ASN A 200 19.07 -13.24 15.18
C ASN A 200 18.62 -12.64 16.52
N ASN A 201 18.10 -13.48 17.41
CA ASN A 201 17.71 -13.14 18.78
C ASN A 201 16.74 -11.94 18.86
N ILE A 202 15.63 -12.04 18.14
CA ILE A 202 14.59 -11.01 18.07
C ILE A 202 13.73 -11.09 19.33
N THR A 203 13.65 -10.00 20.09
CA THR A 203 13.02 -9.99 21.42
C THR A 203 11.92 -8.94 21.58
N GLN A 204 11.73 -8.09 20.58
CA GLN A 204 10.69 -7.05 20.53
C GLN A 204 10.03 -7.14 19.16
N SER A 205 8.78 -6.72 19.03
CA SER A 205 8.09 -6.55 17.74
C SER A 205 8.68 -5.36 16.98
N GLY A 206 8.46 -5.31 15.67
CA GLY A 206 8.99 -4.23 14.84
C GLY A 206 8.89 -4.49 13.35
N THR A 207 9.25 -3.48 12.57
CA THR A 207 9.25 -3.58 11.11
C THR A 207 10.64 -3.91 10.60
N VAL A 208 10.71 -4.88 9.69
CA VAL A 208 11.91 -5.21 8.91
C VAL A 208 11.81 -4.52 7.55
N ARG A 209 12.88 -3.84 7.16
CA ARG A 209 12.99 -3.14 5.89
C ARG A 209 14.22 -3.66 5.15
N PHE A 210 14.01 -4.25 3.98
CA PHE A 210 15.05 -4.80 3.12
C PHE A 210 15.27 -3.84 1.95
N VAL A 211 16.46 -3.26 1.86
CA VAL A 211 16.86 -2.37 0.77
C VAL A 211 17.82 -3.10 -0.14
N GLY A 212 17.49 -3.20 -1.43
CA GLY A 212 18.36 -3.80 -2.45
C GLY A 212 18.87 -2.78 -3.46
N THR A 213 20.10 -2.97 -3.92
CA THR A 213 20.77 -2.13 -4.92
C THR A 213 21.31 -3.03 -6.04
N PRO A 214 20.88 -2.85 -7.31
CA PRO A 214 21.43 -3.57 -8.45
C PRO A 214 22.93 -3.29 -8.66
N PRO A 215 23.65 -4.12 -9.43
CA PRO A 215 25.09 -3.97 -9.62
C PRO A 215 25.38 -2.71 -10.44
N ASN A 216 26.38 -1.95 -10.02
CA ASN A 216 26.80 -0.70 -10.69
C ASN A 216 25.68 0.36 -10.82
N SER A 217 24.63 0.28 -10.00
CA SER A 217 23.56 1.28 -9.94
C SER A 217 23.62 2.07 -8.64
N THR A 218 23.07 3.28 -8.66
CA THR A 218 22.76 4.07 -7.45
C THR A 218 21.29 3.96 -7.06
N ASP A 219 20.46 3.33 -7.88
CA ASP A 219 19.03 3.14 -7.60
C ASP A 219 18.83 2.03 -6.58
N THR A 220 17.85 2.22 -5.71
CA THR A 220 17.52 1.26 -4.65
C THR A 220 16.04 0.92 -4.69
N GLY A 221 15.72 -0.32 -4.33
CA GLY A 221 14.36 -0.78 -4.09
C GLY A 221 14.21 -1.22 -2.65
N GLU A 222 12.98 -1.20 -2.16
CA GLU A 222 12.67 -1.57 -0.79
C GLU A 222 11.48 -2.53 -0.74
N GLY A 223 11.56 -3.49 0.19
CA GLY A 223 10.42 -4.28 0.64
C GLY A 223 10.42 -4.36 2.16
N SER A 224 9.26 -4.52 2.77
CA SER A 224 9.12 -4.63 4.23
C SER A 224 8.14 -5.72 4.65
N PHE A 225 8.32 -6.20 5.88
CA PHE A 225 7.36 -7.04 6.59
C PHE A 225 7.48 -6.78 8.09
N ASP A 226 6.43 -7.07 8.84
CA ASP A 226 6.39 -6.87 10.29
C ASP A 226 6.72 -8.17 11.04
N ILE A 227 7.40 -8.01 12.18
CA ILE A 227 7.63 -9.06 13.15
C ILE A 227 6.83 -8.73 14.40
N ILE A 228 6.03 -9.70 14.85
CA ILE A 228 5.29 -9.62 16.10
C ILE A 228 5.84 -10.68 17.04
N ILE A 229 6.28 -10.25 18.22
CA ILE A 229 6.65 -11.18 19.28
C ILE A 229 5.39 -11.66 19.98
N GLU A 230 5.20 -12.97 19.98
CA GLU A 230 4.07 -13.62 20.64
C GLU A 230 4.06 -13.26 22.14
N PRO A 231 2.98 -12.63 22.63
CA PRO A 231 2.88 -12.27 24.03
C PRO A 231 2.60 -13.51 24.89
N THR A 232 2.87 -13.41 26.18
CA THR A 232 2.42 -14.44 27.13
C THR A 232 0.93 -14.27 27.40
N VAL A 233 0.12 -15.24 26.96
CA VAL A 233 -1.31 -15.29 27.30
C VAL A 233 -1.48 -15.74 28.75
N ILE A 234 -2.22 -14.95 29.52
CA ILE A 234 -2.54 -15.29 30.91
C ILE A 234 -3.72 -16.26 30.92
N GLU A 235 -3.53 -17.43 31.52
CA GLU A 235 -4.61 -18.39 31.78
C GLU A 235 -5.34 -18.02 33.07
N GLU A 236 -6.59 -17.56 32.95
CA GLU A 236 -7.41 -17.12 34.07
C GLU A 236 -8.89 -17.40 33.79
N ALA A 237 -9.58 -18.02 34.75
CA ALA A 237 -10.98 -18.39 34.59
C ALA A 237 -11.86 -17.16 34.33
N LEU A 238 -12.75 -17.26 33.34
CA LEU A 238 -13.73 -16.23 33.03
C LEU A 238 -14.66 -16.02 34.25
N PRO A 239 -14.89 -14.76 34.68
CA PRO A 239 -15.87 -14.49 35.72
C PRO A 239 -17.27 -15.05 35.38
N ASN A 240 -17.95 -15.59 36.39
CA ASN A 240 -19.24 -16.25 36.18
C ASN A 240 -20.32 -15.25 35.73
N GLY A 241 -21.14 -15.67 34.77
CA GLY A 241 -22.28 -14.89 34.26
C GLY A 241 -21.96 -13.98 33.08
N LEU A 242 -20.71 -13.95 32.60
CA LEU A 242 -20.35 -13.23 31.38
C LEU A 242 -20.66 -14.05 30.12
N VAL A 243 -21.09 -13.37 29.07
CA VAL A 243 -21.43 -13.93 27.74
C VAL A 243 -20.50 -13.37 26.67
N ASP A 244 -20.49 -13.95 25.47
CA ASP A 244 -19.73 -13.36 24.35
C ASP A 244 -20.22 -11.94 24.02
N GLY A 245 -19.30 -11.07 23.62
CA GLY A 245 -19.55 -9.66 23.39
C GLY A 245 -19.16 -8.76 24.58
N ILE A 246 -19.76 -7.58 24.63
CA ILE A 246 -19.53 -6.58 25.67
C ILE A 246 -20.43 -6.84 26.87
N ASN A 247 -19.83 -6.98 28.05
CA ASN A 247 -20.55 -7.17 29.30
C ASN A 247 -20.42 -5.90 30.16
N TYR A 248 -21.54 -5.18 30.31
CA TYR A 248 -21.64 -3.99 31.16
C TYR A 248 -21.95 -4.37 32.61
N GLY A 249 -21.23 -3.76 33.55
CA GLY A 249 -21.41 -3.97 34.99
C GLY A 249 -22.10 -2.78 35.68
N PRO A 250 -22.27 -2.84 37.01
CA PRO A 250 -22.78 -1.70 37.79
C PRO A 250 -21.77 -0.56 37.94
N ASP A 251 -20.49 -0.78 37.59
CA ASP A 251 -19.43 0.23 37.54
C ASP A 251 -19.25 0.67 36.09
N ASP A 252 -19.81 1.84 35.75
CA ASP A 252 -19.76 2.40 34.39
C ASP A 252 -18.35 2.82 33.94
N THR A 253 -17.33 2.72 34.81
CA THR A 253 -15.93 2.95 34.41
C THR A 253 -15.26 1.69 33.85
N LYS A 254 -16.03 0.60 33.70
CA LYS A 254 -15.55 -0.71 33.28
C LYS A 254 -16.49 -1.41 32.31
N ALA A 255 -15.91 -2.28 31.49
CA ALA A 255 -16.63 -3.27 30.69
C ALA A 255 -15.77 -4.52 30.52
N THR A 256 -16.39 -5.69 30.41
CA THR A 256 -15.65 -6.93 30.13
C THR A 256 -15.97 -7.43 28.73
N LEU A 257 -14.93 -7.57 27.92
CA LEU A 257 -14.99 -8.11 26.58
C LEU A 257 -14.79 -9.61 26.63
N VAL A 258 -15.60 -10.37 25.89
CA VAL A 258 -15.49 -11.83 25.81
C VAL A 258 -15.62 -12.27 24.36
N LEU A 259 -14.66 -13.08 23.89
CA LEU A 259 -14.62 -13.58 22.53
C LEU A 259 -14.36 -15.09 22.51
N THR A 260 -15.20 -15.81 21.76
CA THR A 260 -14.95 -17.21 21.41
C THR A 260 -14.15 -17.27 20.11
N ALA A 261 -12.87 -17.61 20.19
CA ALA A 261 -11.96 -17.74 19.04
C ALA A 261 -11.14 -19.04 19.11
N PRO A 262 -11.76 -20.21 18.84
CA PRO A 262 -11.10 -21.51 19.02
C PRO A 262 -9.92 -21.68 18.08
N GLY A 263 -8.84 -22.29 18.59
CA GLY A 263 -7.64 -22.61 17.81
C GLY A 263 -6.73 -21.44 17.49
N LYS A 264 -7.03 -20.23 18.00
CA LYS A 264 -6.19 -19.03 17.85
C LYS A 264 -5.20 -18.92 18.99
N GLU A 265 -4.02 -18.39 18.74
CA GLU A 265 -2.93 -18.33 19.72
C GLU A 265 -3.19 -17.26 20.78
N PHE A 266 -3.52 -16.04 20.34
CA PHE A 266 -3.86 -14.93 21.23
C PHE A 266 -4.75 -13.90 20.53
N VAL A 267 -5.38 -13.04 21.33
CA VAL A 267 -6.22 -11.94 20.85
C VAL A 267 -5.77 -10.66 21.55
N GLN A 268 -5.60 -9.59 20.78
CA GLN A 268 -5.37 -8.24 21.31
C GLN A 268 -6.56 -7.34 21.02
N VAL A 269 -6.80 -6.38 21.90
CA VAL A 269 -7.84 -5.36 21.74
C VAL A 269 -7.20 -4.07 21.25
N ALA A 270 -7.37 -3.73 19.97
CA ALA A 270 -6.94 -2.46 19.39
C ALA A 270 -8.10 -1.46 19.46
N ALA A 271 -7.90 -0.32 20.11
CA ALA A 271 -9.00 0.55 20.48
C ALA A 271 -8.62 2.03 20.56
N SER A 272 -9.62 2.91 20.63
CA SER A 272 -9.46 4.35 20.82
C SER A 272 -8.58 4.70 22.02
N TRP A 273 -8.74 4.02 23.16
CA TRP A 273 -7.96 4.29 24.38
C TRP A 273 -6.48 3.89 24.30
N ASN A 274 -6.10 3.02 23.36
CA ASN A 274 -4.70 2.65 23.11
C ASN A 274 -4.21 3.13 21.72
N ASN A 275 -4.94 4.06 21.09
CA ASN A 275 -4.67 4.60 19.76
C ASN A 275 -4.48 3.52 18.70
N TYR A 276 -5.22 2.40 18.81
CA TYR A 276 -5.13 1.25 17.91
C TYR A 276 -3.71 0.67 17.79
N ASN A 277 -2.91 0.79 18.85
CA ASN A 277 -1.58 0.20 18.94
C ASN A 277 -1.51 -0.68 20.21
N PRO A 278 -2.14 -1.87 20.18
CA PRO A 278 -2.24 -2.71 21.36
C PRO A 278 -0.88 -3.18 21.84
N SER A 279 -0.71 -3.21 23.14
CA SER A 279 0.48 -3.69 23.82
C SER A 279 0.21 -5.03 24.53
N ASN A 280 1.16 -5.50 25.33
CA ASN A 280 0.97 -6.70 26.14
C ASN A 280 -0.14 -6.56 27.19
N SER A 281 -0.50 -5.34 27.61
CA SER A 281 -1.64 -5.13 28.53
C SER A 281 -3.00 -5.29 27.86
N ASP A 282 -3.04 -5.25 26.53
CA ASP A 282 -4.26 -5.34 25.72
C ASP A 282 -4.50 -6.76 25.20
N VAL A 283 -3.66 -7.72 25.59
CA VAL A 283 -3.81 -9.15 25.30
C VAL A 283 -4.92 -9.72 26.17
N MET A 284 -5.91 -10.34 25.55
CA MET A 284 -6.99 -11.00 26.26
C MET A 284 -6.46 -12.24 26.99
N LYS A 285 -6.93 -12.42 28.22
CA LYS A 285 -6.72 -13.63 29.01
C LYS A 285 -7.49 -14.80 28.37
N ARG A 286 -7.05 -16.03 28.60
CA ARG A 286 -7.77 -17.23 28.16
C ARG A 286 -8.33 -17.97 29.36
N ASP A 287 -9.61 -18.32 29.31
CA ASP A 287 -10.22 -19.20 30.30
C ASP A 287 -9.80 -20.66 30.03
N PRO A 288 -9.08 -21.32 30.95
CA PRO A 288 -8.59 -22.67 30.73
C PRO A 288 -9.71 -23.72 30.66
N ASN A 289 -10.94 -23.41 31.11
CA ASN A 289 -12.05 -24.36 31.08
C ASN A 289 -12.83 -24.31 29.77
N THR A 290 -13.05 -23.11 29.22
CA THR A 290 -13.88 -22.90 28.02
C THR A 290 -13.07 -22.58 26.77
N GLY A 291 -11.82 -22.14 26.92
CA GLY A 291 -10.98 -21.64 25.84
C GLY A 291 -11.35 -20.25 25.35
N LYS A 292 -12.31 -19.56 25.99
CA LYS A 292 -12.72 -18.21 25.63
C LYS A 292 -11.66 -17.19 26.00
N TYR A 293 -11.54 -16.16 25.17
CA TYR A 293 -10.72 -14.98 25.44
C TYR A 293 -11.53 -13.93 26.18
N TRP A 294 -10.94 -13.26 27.17
CA TRP A 294 -11.60 -12.18 27.88
C TRP A 294 -10.65 -11.08 28.38
N LEU A 295 -11.16 -9.86 28.50
CA LEU A 295 -10.41 -8.73 29.06
C LEU A 295 -11.36 -7.75 29.76
N GLU A 296 -11.06 -7.39 31.01
CA GLU A 296 -11.74 -6.28 31.70
C GLU A 296 -11.04 -4.96 31.33
N ILE A 297 -11.77 -4.07 30.69
CA ILE A 297 -11.35 -2.71 30.41
C ILE A 297 -11.73 -1.85 31.61
N THR A 298 -10.82 -0.96 32.01
CA THR A 298 -11.00 -0.07 33.17
C THR A 298 -10.65 1.36 32.79
N ASN A 299 -11.03 2.32 33.63
CA ASN A 299 -10.83 3.75 33.39
C ASN A 299 -11.61 4.29 32.16
N LEU A 300 -12.73 3.65 31.83
CA LEU A 300 -13.66 4.19 30.85
C LEU A 300 -14.38 5.42 31.41
N THR A 301 -14.73 6.34 30.52
CA THR A 301 -15.57 7.49 30.88
C THR A 301 -17.03 7.16 30.55
N PRO A 302 -17.95 7.14 31.54
CA PRO A 302 -19.36 6.86 31.28
C PRO A 302 -19.96 7.81 30.24
N ASN A 303 -20.84 7.28 29.37
CA ASN A 303 -21.49 8.01 28.26
C ASN A 303 -20.49 8.63 27.28
N THR A 304 -19.32 8.01 27.14
CA THR A 304 -18.33 8.34 26.10
C THR A 304 -18.23 7.17 25.15
N ILE A 305 -18.25 7.50 23.85
CA ILE A 305 -18.09 6.52 22.79
C ILE A 305 -16.62 6.16 22.67
N GLU A 306 -16.33 4.89 22.86
CA GLU A 306 -15.06 4.27 22.55
C GLU A 306 -15.26 3.29 21.37
N THR A 307 -14.18 3.01 20.65
CA THR A 307 -14.23 2.09 19.50
C THR A 307 -13.12 1.06 19.61
N TYR A 308 -13.37 -0.18 19.20
CA TYR A 308 -12.36 -1.24 19.23
C TYR A 308 -12.50 -2.28 18.11
N GLN A 309 -11.42 -3.01 17.88
CA GLN A 309 -11.35 -4.23 17.09
C GLN A 309 -10.64 -5.33 17.89
N TYR A 310 -11.01 -6.57 17.63
CA TYR A 310 -10.17 -7.71 17.97
C TYR A 310 -9.14 -7.92 16.87
N TRP A 311 -7.89 -8.01 17.26
CA TRP A 311 -6.79 -8.48 16.43
C TRP A 311 -6.50 -9.92 16.84
N VAL A 312 -6.97 -10.86 16.02
CA VAL A 312 -6.96 -12.30 16.31
C VAL A 312 -5.80 -12.93 15.56
N TYR A 313 -4.86 -13.51 16.29
CA TYR A 313 -3.61 -14.03 15.74
C TYR A 313 -3.66 -15.54 15.55
N ASP A 314 -3.10 -16.00 14.45
CA ASP A 314 -2.94 -17.41 14.10
C ASP A 314 -1.49 -17.67 13.64
N THR A 315 -0.75 -18.53 14.35
CA THR A 315 0.63 -18.88 13.96
C THR A 315 0.69 -19.96 12.89
N ASN A 316 -0.43 -20.64 12.66
CA ASN A 316 -0.56 -21.69 11.67
C ASN A 316 -1.93 -21.60 10.97
N PRO A 317 -2.19 -20.49 10.26
CA PRO A 317 -3.46 -20.27 9.61
C PRO A 317 -3.71 -21.34 8.54
N ILE A 318 -4.98 -21.57 8.23
CA ILE A 318 -5.37 -22.34 7.05
C ILE A 318 -4.78 -21.65 5.81
N ALA A 319 -4.35 -22.41 4.81
CA ALA A 319 -3.84 -21.86 3.56
C ALA A 319 -4.74 -20.74 3.03
N ASP A 320 -4.11 -19.67 2.53
CA ASP A 320 -4.76 -18.46 2.03
C ASP A 320 -5.54 -17.63 3.07
N SER A 321 -5.38 -17.93 4.38
CA SER A 321 -5.89 -17.10 5.48
C SER A 321 -4.76 -16.26 6.11
N PRO A 322 -5.03 -15.02 6.52
CA PRO A 322 -4.01 -14.17 7.11
C PRO A 322 -3.62 -14.66 8.52
N VAL A 323 -2.37 -14.42 8.91
CA VAL A 323 -1.87 -14.66 10.29
C VAL A 323 -2.50 -13.74 11.34
N ILE A 324 -3.11 -12.63 10.91
CA ILE A 324 -3.85 -11.69 11.74
C ILE A 324 -5.19 -11.35 11.08
N VAL A 325 -6.29 -11.53 11.82
CA VAL A 325 -7.61 -11.07 11.43
C VAL A 325 -8.00 -9.90 12.32
N LYS A 326 -8.19 -8.72 11.71
CA LYS A 326 -8.73 -7.53 12.37
C LYS A 326 -10.24 -7.49 12.13
N THR A 327 -11.03 -7.50 13.20
CA THR A 327 -12.50 -7.59 13.11
C THR A 327 -13.17 -6.82 14.22
N ALA A 328 -14.35 -6.26 13.94
CA ALA A 328 -15.32 -5.91 14.97
C ALA A 328 -15.72 -7.15 15.80
N ASP A 329 -16.26 -6.90 16.98
CA ASP A 329 -16.89 -7.92 17.82
C ASP A 329 -18.10 -8.55 17.09
N PRO A 330 -18.13 -9.87 16.87
CA PRO A 330 -19.28 -10.54 16.24
C PRO A 330 -20.61 -10.38 17.00
N TYR A 331 -20.56 -9.99 18.27
CA TYR A 331 -21.72 -9.73 19.12
C TYR A 331 -21.97 -8.23 19.33
N SER A 332 -21.30 -7.38 18.54
CA SER A 332 -21.51 -5.94 18.58
C SER A 332 -22.96 -5.58 18.25
N THR A 333 -23.53 -4.65 19.01
CA THR A 333 -24.84 -4.05 18.72
C THR A 333 -24.75 -2.86 17.77
N LEU A 334 -23.54 -2.32 17.55
CA LEU A 334 -23.28 -1.20 16.66
C LEU A 334 -21.84 -1.26 16.16
N VAL A 335 -21.68 -1.37 14.85
CA VAL A 335 -20.41 -1.26 14.15
C VAL A 335 -20.34 0.02 13.35
N LEU A 336 -19.12 0.52 13.12
CA LEU A 336 -18.83 1.60 12.17
C LEU A 336 -18.06 1.00 10.99
N SER A 337 -18.45 1.36 9.78
CA SER A 337 -17.87 0.89 8.53
C SER A 337 -17.27 2.06 7.73
N PRO A 338 -16.00 2.01 7.33
CA PRO A 338 -15.44 3.04 6.45
C PRO A 338 -16.01 2.95 5.03
N PHE A 339 -16.69 1.85 4.69
CA PHE A 339 -17.24 1.57 3.38
C PHE A 339 -18.69 2.08 3.25
N ASP A 340 -19.47 2.01 4.33
CA ASP A 340 -20.91 2.26 4.29
C ASP A 340 -21.31 3.55 5.00
N ASP A 341 -20.67 3.88 6.13
CA ASP A 341 -20.99 5.05 6.96
C ASP A 341 -21.01 6.39 6.20
N PRO A 342 -20.10 6.66 5.24
CA PRO A 342 -20.11 7.91 4.47
C PRO A 342 -21.40 8.16 3.68
N PHE A 343 -22.20 7.11 3.44
CA PHE A 343 -23.45 7.19 2.69
C PHE A 343 -24.69 7.27 3.59
N ILE A 344 -24.53 7.16 4.92
CA ILE A 344 -25.64 7.25 5.88
C ILE A 344 -25.92 8.73 6.18
N PRO A 345 -27.10 9.27 5.77
CA PRO A 345 -27.41 10.66 6.03
C PRO A 345 -27.76 10.88 7.51
N ALA A 346 -27.48 12.08 8.02
CA ALA A 346 -27.82 12.47 9.39
C ALA A 346 -29.32 12.45 9.71
N THR A 347 -30.19 12.43 8.68
CA THR A 347 -31.63 12.22 8.82
C THR A 347 -31.98 10.78 9.21
N THR A 348 -31.15 9.81 8.82
CA THR A 348 -31.32 8.39 9.14
C THR A 348 -30.64 8.03 10.45
N PHE A 349 -29.39 8.47 10.64
CA PHE A 349 -28.66 8.29 11.89
C PHE A 349 -28.06 9.62 12.35
N PRO A 350 -28.80 10.41 13.16
CA PRO A 350 -28.29 11.66 13.69
C PRO A 350 -27.14 11.40 14.67
N ASN A 351 -26.05 12.14 14.52
CA ASN A 351 -24.84 12.01 15.34
C ASN A 351 -24.18 10.61 15.25
N LEU A 352 -24.18 10.01 14.05
CA LEU A 352 -23.38 8.82 13.76
C LEU A 352 -21.94 9.02 14.29
N PRO A 353 -21.41 8.09 15.10
CA PRO A 353 -20.04 8.19 15.59
C PRO A 353 -19.05 8.17 14.42
N ALA A 354 -17.96 8.93 14.55
CA ALA A 354 -16.94 8.97 13.50
C ALA A 354 -16.14 7.66 13.47
N TYR A 355 -15.97 7.10 12.27
CA TYR A 355 -15.06 5.97 12.06
C TYR A 355 -13.61 6.39 12.42
N PRO A 356 -12.85 5.56 13.14
CA PRO A 356 -11.48 5.87 13.55
C PRO A 356 -10.50 5.85 12.37
N ASP A 357 -9.68 6.90 12.24
CA ASP A 357 -8.68 7.00 11.17
C ASP A 357 -7.66 5.85 11.21
N GLY A 358 -7.20 5.45 10.02
CA GLY A 358 -6.12 4.46 9.84
C GLY A 358 -6.53 3.00 10.09
N GLN A 359 -7.78 2.75 10.48
CA GLN A 359 -8.31 1.39 10.61
C GLN A 359 -8.79 0.85 9.26
N GLN A 360 -8.85 -0.48 9.19
CA GLN A 360 -9.40 -1.23 8.08
C GLN A 360 -10.47 -2.15 8.65
N ARG A 361 -11.55 -2.40 7.90
CA ARG A 361 -12.74 -3.19 8.35
C ARG A 361 -13.56 -2.49 9.42
N GLU A 362 -14.64 -3.14 9.81
CA GLU A 362 -15.62 -2.65 10.76
C GLU A 362 -14.99 -2.54 12.15
N VAL A 363 -15.41 -1.52 12.91
CA VAL A 363 -15.02 -1.34 14.32
C VAL A 363 -16.25 -1.39 15.20
N THR A 364 -16.13 -1.96 16.40
CA THR A 364 -17.23 -2.01 17.37
C THR A 364 -17.30 -0.73 18.18
N VAL A 365 -18.51 -0.22 18.39
CA VAL A 365 -18.80 0.84 19.35
C VAL A 365 -19.01 0.27 20.75
N LEU A 366 -18.33 0.86 21.73
CA LEU A 366 -18.48 0.60 23.15
C LEU A 366 -18.88 1.90 23.85
N GLU A 367 -19.95 1.87 24.64
CA GLU A 367 -20.37 3.00 25.46
C GLU A 367 -20.93 2.46 26.79
N THR A 368 -20.35 2.86 27.92
CA THR A 368 -20.85 2.50 29.26
C THR A 368 -21.86 3.54 29.76
N GLY A 369 -22.66 3.21 30.78
CA GLY A 369 -23.65 4.14 31.34
C GLY A 369 -24.86 4.42 30.44
N GLN A 370 -25.06 3.63 29.37
CA GLN A 370 -26.19 3.80 28.45
C GLN A 370 -27.53 3.72 29.18
N ALA A 371 -28.42 4.66 28.85
CA ALA A 371 -29.79 4.60 29.33
C ALA A 371 -30.57 3.51 28.58
N ALA A 372 -31.16 2.57 29.32
CA ALA A 372 -32.07 1.60 28.72
C ALA A 372 -33.24 2.30 28.02
N TYR A 373 -33.64 1.80 26.84
CA TYR A 373 -34.78 2.34 26.12
C TYR A 373 -36.06 2.28 26.97
N PRO A 374 -36.77 3.40 27.17
CA PRO A 374 -38.00 3.43 27.96
C PRO A 374 -39.15 2.86 27.15
N TRP A 375 -39.32 1.54 27.18
CA TRP A 375 -40.41 0.84 26.50
C TRP A 375 -41.78 1.43 26.86
N GLN A 376 -42.47 1.95 25.85
CA GLN A 376 -43.80 2.57 26.01
C GLN A 376 -44.91 1.52 26.15
N VAL A 377 -44.72 0.34 25.54
CA VAL A 377 -45.66 -0.78 25.60
C VAL A 377 -44.93 -1.96 26.25
N THR A 378 -45.30 -2.28 27.49
CA THR A 378 -44.69 -3.37 28.27
C THR A 378 -45.55 -4.65 28.29
N ASN A 379 -46.77 -4.55 27.77
CA ASN A 379 -47.78 -5.61 27.75
C ASN A 379 -48.39 -5.74 26.35
N PHE A 380 -47.55 -5.96 25.34
CA PHE A 380 -47.99 -6.14 23.95
C PHE A 380 -48.75 -7.47 23.79
N ASP A 381 -50.03 -7.40 23.42
CA ASP A 381 -50.85 -8.56 23.08
C ASP A 381 -50.63 -8.91 21.60
N LYS A 382 -49.72 -9.86 21.34
CA LYS A 382 -49.46 -10.33 19.97
C LYS A 382 -50.67 -11.07 19.37
N PRO A 383 -50.93 -10.95 18.05
CA PRO A 383 -51.94 -11.77 17.38
C PRO A 383 -51.66 -13.27 17.55
N LYS A 384 -52.71 -14.09 17.46
CA LYS A 384 -52.55 -15.55 17.43
C LYS A 384 -51.93 -15.98 16.11
N GLU A 385 -51.15 -17.05 16.13
CA GLU A 385 -50.47 -17.57 14.94
C GLU A 385 -51.45 -17.91 13.82
N GLU A 386 -52.61 -18.48 14.15
CA GLU A 386 -53.69 -18.79 13.20
C GLU A 386 -54.39 -17.56 12.59
N ASP A 387 -54.23 -16.38 13.21
CA ASP A 387 -54.88 -15.13 12.82
C ASP A 387 -53.89 -14.17 12.11
N LEU A 388 -52.64 -14.57 11.88
CA LEU A 388 -51.62 -13.71 11.27
C LEU A 388 -51.93 -13.38 9.81
N ILE A 389 -51.89 -12.09 9.49
CA ILE A 389 -51.88 -11.52 8.14
C ILE A 389 -50.60 -10.72 8.03
N ILE A 390 -49.59 -11.33 7.40
CA ILE A 390 -48.20 -10.86 7.39
C ILE A 390 -47.97 -9.98 6.15
N TYR A 391 -47.28 -8.85 6.35
CA TYR A 391 -46.73 -8.02 5.30
C TYR A 391 -45.20 -8.10 5.32
N GLU A 392 -44.61 -8.79 4.35
CA GLU A 392 -43.16 -8.81 4.17
C GLU A 392 -42.68 -7.47 3.60
N LEU A 393 -41.64 -6.89 4.20
CA LEU A 393 -41.19 -5.53 3.93
C LEU A 393 -39.66 -5.45 3.92
N LEU A 394 -39.12 -4.87 2.85
CA LEU A 394 -37.74 -4.42 2.79
C LEU A 394 -37.67 -2.93 3.15
N VAL A 395 -36.97 -2.59 4.24
CA VAL A 395 -36.90 -1.21 4.77
C VAL A 395 -36.45 -0.22 3.69
N ARG A 396 -35.42 -0.62 2.93
CA ARG A 396 -34.82 0.19 1.88
C ARG A 396 -35.81 0.58 0.77
N ASP A 397 -36.66 -0.34 0.35
CA ASP A 397 -37.50 -0.16 -0.84
C ASP A 397 -38.90 0.37 -0.48
N PHE A 398 -39.20 0.50 0.81
CA PHE A 398 -40.53 0.83 1.29
C PHE A 398 -40.93 2.29 1.06
N ASP A 399 -40.04 3.24 1.34
CA ASP A 399 -40.27 4.67 1.10
C ASP A 399 -38.96 5.39 0.74
N ALA A 400 -39.06 6.67 0.37
CA ALA A 400 -37.97 7.40 -0.25
C ALA A 400 -36.76 7.66 0.67
N ASP A 401 -36.96 7.78 1.98
CA ASP A 401 -35.88 8.07 2.95
C ASP A 401 -35.22 6.79 3.49
N ARG A 402 -35.74 5.61 3.10
CA ARG A 402 -35.12 4.28 3.25
C ARG A 402 -34.75 3.93 4.69
N ASN A 403 -35.56 4.33 5.66
CA ASN A 403 -35.24 4.17 7.07
C ASN A 403 -36.44 3.64 7.90
N TYR A 404 -36.18 3.29 9.16
CA TYR A 404 -37.22 2.78 10.05
C TYR A 404 -38.28 3.82 10.45
N GLN A 405 -37.94 5.12 10.41
CA GLN A 405 -38.89 6.19 10.73
C GLN A 405 -40.02 6.25 9.69
N ASP A 406 -39.72 6.03 8.40
CA ASP A 406 -40.74 5.96 7.34
C ASP A 406 -41.77 4.85 7.61
N ILE A 407 -41.32 3.69 8.10
CA ILE A 407 -42.21 2.58 8.44
C ILE A 407 -43.13 2.98 9.61
N ILE A 408 -42.56 3.63 10.63
CA ILE A 408 -43.31 4.13 11.79
C ILE A 408 -44.36 5.16 11.37
N ASP A 409 -44.01 6.08 10.47
CA ASP A 409 -44.90 7.14 9.99
C ASP A 409 -46.03 6.57 9.09
N ARG A 410 -45.82 5.37 8.52
CA ARG A 410 -46.79 4.66 7.67
C ARG A 410 -47.63 3.63 8.41
N ILE A 411 -47.66 3.60 9.74
CA ILE A 411 -48.48 2.63 10.50
C ILE A 411 -49.96 2.62 10.10
N ASP A 412 -50.54 3.77 9.72
CA ASP A 412 -51.92 3.84 9.26
C ASP A 412 -52.15 3.16 7.89
N TYR A 413 -51.14 3.09 7.02
CA TYR A 413 -51.21 2.34 5.77
C TYR A 413 -51.42 0.84 6.05
N PHE A 414 -50.63 0.26 6.96
CA PHE A 414 -50.74 -1.15 7.33
C PHE A 414 -52.09 -1.47 7.97
N LYS A 415 -52.59 -0.59 8.85
CA LYS A 415 -53.92 -0.74 9.45
C LYS A 415 -55.03 -0.75 8.39
N ASN A 416 -54.96 0.15 7.41
CA ASN A 416 -55.96 0.21 6.32
C ASN A 416 -55.92 -1.02 5.41
N LEU A 417 -54.75 -1.65 5.26
CA LEU A 417 -54.59 -2.90 4.55
C LEU A 417 -55.10 -4.12 5.36
N ASN A 418 -55.42 -3.92 6.64
CA ASN A 418 -55.80 -4.96 7.61
C ASN A 418 -54.73 -6.04 7.82
N VAL A 419 -53.45 -5.67 7.71
CA VAL A 419 -52.35 -6.54 8.14
C VAL A 419 -52.11 -6.35 9.64
N ASN A 420 -51.71 -7.42 10.32
CA ASN A 420 -51.51 -7.41 11.79
C ASN A 420 -50.10 -7.84 12.22
N ALA A 421 -49.23 -8.16 11.26
CA ALA A 421 -47.81 -8.40 11.47
C ALA A 421 -47.00 -7.87 10.28
N ILE A 422 -45.82 -7.31 10.56
CA ILE A 422 -44.84 -6.89 9.56
C ILE A 422 -43.64 -7.81 9.71
N GLU A 423 -43.22 -8.45 8.62
CA GLU A 423 -42.01 -9.25 8.53
C GLU A 423 -40.95 -8.43 7.83
N LEU A 424 -39.91 -8.02 8.57
CA LEU A 424 -38.80 -7.27 7.98
C LEU A 424 -37.84 -8.24 7.29
N MET A 425 -37.54 -7.96 6.02
CA MET A 425 -36.38 -8.54 5.33
C MET A 425 -35.08 -8.12 6.07
N PRO A 426 -33.96 -8.84 5.90
CA PRO A 426 -32.83 -8.83 6.84
C PRO A 426 -32.45 -7.46 7.39
N VAL A 427 -32.42 -7.37 8.73
CA VAL A 427 -32.12 -6.14 9.50
C VAL A 427 -30.78 -6.22 10.24
N MET A 428 -30.08 -7.34 10.10
CA MET A 428 -28.69 -7.49 10.57
C MET A 428 -27.78 -6.70 9.61
N GLU A 429 -26.62 -6.25 10.10
CA GLU A 429 -25.63 -5.60 9.23
C GLU A 429 -25.20 -6.55 8.10
N PHE A 430 -25.11 -6.04 6.86
CA PHE A 430 -24.67 -6.80 5.69
C PHE A 430 -24.00 -5.88 4.64
N GLU A 431 -23.04 -6.44 3.93
CA GLU A 431 -22.31 -5.76 2.85
C GLU A 431 -23.19 -5.44 1.63
N GLY A 432 -22.90 -4.33 0.95
CA GLY A 432 -23.58 -3.96 -0.30
C GLY A 432 -24.96 -3.34 -0.10
N ASN A 433 -25.13 -2.62 1.01
CA ASN A 433 -26.33 -1.86 1.32
C ASN A 433 -26.38 -0.55 0.50
N GLU A 434 -26.62 -0.66 -0.81
CA GLU A 434 -26.85 0.48 -1.74
C GLU A 434 -28.25 1.09 -1.61
#